data_AF-A0A176S1R4-F1
#
_entry.id   AF-A0A176S1R4-F1
#
_cell.length_a   1.000
_cell.length_b   1.000
_cell.length_c   1.000
_cell.angle_alpha   90.00
_cell.angle_beta   90.00
_cell.angle_gamma   90.00
#
_symmetry.space_group_name_H-M   'P 1'
#
loop_
_entity.id
_entity.type
_entity.pdbx_description
1 polymer ?
#
loop_
_entity_poly.entity_id
_entity_poly.type
_entity_poly.pdbx_seq_one_letter_code
_entity_poly.pdbx_strand_id
1 'polypeptide(L)'
;MIGQDIRSIITKNLNEAGFSLEKEGLRVQPDPFSGWRIVVVSTGFEGKSPDERKSIALKGLRDLQIEWLELLTPTEQTWSGTLPLDSDLDDLPLWPEALARGKMLDANTIKFPSELDEDIEPPIIATFYSLRGGVGRSTALAYTAHILAARGRKVVCVDMDLEAPGLAALFGKEREIGEGCGLVP
;
A
#
# COMPACT_ATOMS: atom_id res chain seq x y z
N MET A 1 -27.71 1.86 -1.49
CA MET A 1 -27.22 3.23 -1.29
C MET A 1 -26.40 3.61 -2.51
N ILE A 2 -26.62 4.78 -3.12
CA ILE A 2 -25.89 5.21 -4.32
C ILE A 2 -24.65 6.01 -3.88
N GLY A 3 -23.61 6.10 -4.71
CA GLY A 3 -22.34 6.76 -4.35
C GLY A 3 -22.50 8.22 -3.88
N GLN A 4 -23.50 8.94 -4.40
CA GLN A 4 -23.84 10.29 -3.95
C GLN A 4 -24.34 10.33 -2.50
N ASP A 5 -25.12 9.34 -2.05
CA ASP A 5 -25.62 9.23 -0.68
C ASP A 5 -24.46 9.01 0.30
N ILE A 6 -23.56 8.10 -0.05
CA ILE A 6 -22.35 7.80 0.74
C ILE A 6 -21.49 9.06 0.88
N ARG A 7 -21.27 9.77 -0.24
CA ARG A 7 -20.53 11.03 -0.25
C ARG A 7 -21.17 12.08 0.65
N SER A 8 -22.49 12.22 0.60
CA SER A 8 -23.23 13.15 1.45
C SER A 8 -23.08 12.81 2.94
N ILE A 9 -23.23 11.53 3.30
CA ILE A 9 -23.10 11.06 4.68
C ILE A 9 -21.68 11.32 5.23
N ILE A 10 -20.65 10.95 4.48
CA ILE A 10 -19.26 11.19 4.89
C ILE A 10 -18.99 12.68 5.04
N THR A 11 -19.44 13.51 4.09
CA THR A 11 -19.26 14.97 4.16
C THR A 11 -19.93 15.55 5.40
N LYS A 12 -21.15 15.09 5.71
CA LYS A 12 -21.87 15.49 6.92
C LYS A 12 -21.11 15.08 8.18
N ASN A 13 -20.62 13.84 8.26
CA ASN A 13 -19.88 13.34 9.41
C ASN A 13 -18.61 14.15 9.68
N LEU A 14 -17.86 14.50 8.63
CA LEU A 14 -16.65 15.32 8.74
C LEU A 14 -16.98 16.74 9.20
N ASN A 15 -18.03 17.36 8.65
CA ASN A 15 -18.49 18.67 9.08
C ASN A 15 -18.95 18.68 10.53
N GLU A 16 -19.68 17.65 10.99
CA GLU A 16 -20.08 17.50 12.40
C GLU A 16 -18.87 17.36 13.34
N ALA A 17 -17.79 16.75 12.86
CA ALA A 17 -16.53 16.62 13.60
C ALA A 17 -15.64 17.87 13.50
N GLY A 18 -16.02 18.88 12.71
CA GLY A 18 -15.22 20.09 12.47
C GLY A 18 -14.01 19.87 11.56
N PHE A 19 -14.04 18.85 10.70
CA PHE A 19 -12.91 18.47 9.84
C PHE A 19 -13.04 19.12 8.46
N SER A 20 -11.96 19.75 8.01
CA SER A 20 -11.87 20.31 6.66
C SER A 20 -11.46 19.24 5.65
N LEU A 21 -12.19 19.14 4.55
CA LEU A 21 -11.81 18.34 3.39
C LEU A 21 -10.86 19.14 2.51
N GLU A 22 -9.83 18.47 1.99
CA GLU A 22 -9.02 19.04 0.91
C GLU A 22 -9.81 19.15 -0.39
N LYS A 23 -9.33 19.99 -1.31
CA LYS A 23 -9.92 20.10 -2.65
C LYS A 23 -9.86 18.73 -3.34
N GLU A 24 -11.02 18.19 -3.71
CA GLU A 24 -11.17 16.82 -4.24
C GLU A 24 -10.78 15.69 -3.27
N GLY A 25 -10.66 16.00 -1.97
CA GLY A 25 -10.24 15.06 -0.94
C GLY A 25 -11.27 13.99 -0.58
N LEU A 26 -12.52 14.06 -1.07
CA LEU A 26 -13.51 13.00 -0.89
C LEU A 26 -13.88 12.36 -2.23
N ARG A 27 -13.58 11.07 -2.35
CA ARG A 27 -13.87 10.26 -3.52
C ARG A 27 -14.55 8.96 -3.11
N VAL A 28 -15.63 8.62 -3.80
CA VAL A 28 -16.43 7.41 -3.56
C VAL A 28 -16.78 6.82 -4.91
N GLN A 29 -16.40 5.56 -5.14
CA GLN A 29 -16.68 4.84 -6.40
C GLN A 29 -17.04 3.38 -6.09
N PRO A 30 -17.88 2.74 -6.94
CA PRO A 30 -18.13 1.31 -6.81
C PRO A 30 -16.85 0.50 -7.08
N ASP A 31 -16.65 -0.57 -6.33
CA ASP A 31 -15.66 -1.58 -6.69
C ASP A 31 -16.21 -2.45 -7.85
N PRO A 32 -15.40 -2.84 -8.85
CA PRO A 32 -15.90 -3.60 -10.00
C PRO A 32 -16.37 -5.02 -9.71
N PHE A 33 -16.05 -5.60 -8.55
CA PHE A 33 -16.62 -6.87 -8.14
C PHE A 33 -17.87 -6.64 -7.28
N SER A 34 -17.70 -5.98 -6.13
CA SER A 34 -18.77 -5.72 -5.19
C SER A 34 -18.34 -4.71 -4.14
N GLY A 35 -19.23 -3.84 -3.69
CA GLY A 35 -18.92 -2.88 -2.63
C GLY A 35 -18.35 -1.56 -3.14
N TRP A 36 -17.59 -0.88 -2.29
CA TRP A 36 -17.17 0.51 -2.52
C TRP A 36 -15.69 0.74 -2.22
N ARG A 37 -15.10 1.64 -3.00
CA ARG A 37 -13.79 2.24 -2.77
C ARG A 37 -13.99 3.68 -2.31
N ILE A 38 -13.42 3.99 -1.14
CA ILE A 38 -13.61 5.29 -0.49
C ILE A 38 -12.25 5.85 -0.13
N VAL A 39 -12.00 7.07 -0.57
CA VAL A 39 -10.83 7.85 -0.15
C VAL A 39 -11.30 9.15 0.46
N VAL A 40 -10.79 9.45 1.65
CA VAL A 40 -11.04 10.69 2.37
C VAL A 40 -9.70 11.30 2.77
N VAL A 41 -9.46 12.53 2.33
CA VAL A 41 -8.28 13.32 2.65
C VAL A 41 -8.73 14.52 3.47
N SER A 42 -8.28 14.59 4.72
CA SER A 42 -8.65 15.64 5.66
C SER A 42 -7.52 15.96 6.63
N THR A 43 -7.28 17.26 6.86
CA THR A 43 -6.39 17.74 7.91
C THR A 43 -6.89 17.37 9.32
N GLY A 44 -8.18 17.11 9.49
CA GLY A 44 -8.78 16.70 10.77
C GLY A 44 -8.38 15.30 11.25
N PHE A 45 -7.71 14.51 10.40
CA PHE A 45 -7.17 13.20 10.75
C PHE A 45 -5.80 13.24 11.44
N GLU A 46 -5.16 14.41 11.49
CA GLU A 46 -3.88 14.60 12.17
C GLU A 46 -3.97 14.18 13.65
N GLY A 47 -3.02 13.35 14.10
CA GLY A 47 -2.98 12.85 15.47
C GLY A 47 -4.10 11.86 15.86
N LYS A 48 -4.91 11.37 14.91
CA LYS A 48 -5.96 10.36 15.14
C LYS A 48 -5.52 8.97 14.69
N SER A 49 -5.87 7.97 15.49
CA SER A 49 -5.69 6.57 15.14
C SER A 49 -6.58 6.15 13.95
N PRO A 50 -6.22 5.09 13.20
CA PRO A 50 -7.04 4.59 12.10
C PRO A 50 -8.50 4.29 12.50
N ASP A 51 -8.72 3.73 13.69
CA ASP A 51 -10.05 3.40 14.20
C ASP A 51 -10.88 4.65 14.50
N GLU A 52 -10.27 5.69 15.08
CA GLU A 52 -10.95 6.96 15.31
C GLU A 52 -11.37 7.60 13.99
N ARG A 53 -10.44 7.67 13.02
CA ARG A 53 -10.72 8.20 11.68
C ARG A 53 -11.90 7.46 11.04
N LYS A 54 -11.90 6.13 11.12
CA LYS A 54 -12.96 5.25 10.59
C LYS A 54 -14.30 5.48 11.29
N SER A 55 -14.29 5.56 12.62
CA SER A 55 -15.51 5.76 13.43
C SER A 55 -16.19 7.10 13.13
N ILE A 56 -15.41 8.12 12.80
CA ILE A 56 -15.90 9.44 12.41
C ILE A 56 -16.39 9.41 10.97
N ALA A 57 -15.52 9.07 10.01
CA ALA A 57 -15.84 9.16 8.59
C ALA A 57 -17.02 8.26 8.19
N LEU A 58 -17.08 7.03 8.71
CA LEU A 58 -18.07 6.01 8.35
C LEU A 58 -19.23 5.89 9.35
N LYS A 59 -19.42 6.90 10.22
CA LYS A 59 -20.57 6.94 11.13
C LYS A 59 -21.88 6.81 10.35
N GLY A 60 -22.68 5.80 10.66
CA GLY A 60 -23.95 5.53 9.96
C GLY A 60 -23.83 4.72 8.66
N LEU A 61 -22.62 4.26 8.28
CA LEU A 61 -22.36 3.43 7.10
C LEU A 61 -21.94 2.00 7.47
N ARG A 62 -22.51 1.43 8.54
CA ARG A 62 -22.08 0.13 9.10
C ARG A 62 -22.34 -1.06 8.19
N ASP A 63 -23.38 -0.99 7.36
CA ASP A 63 -23.78 -2.07 6.44
C ASP A 63 -23.14 -1.91 5.05
N LEU A 64 -22.21 -0.97 4.89
CA LEU A 64 -21.54 -0.73 3.62
C LEU A 64 -20.42 -1.74 3.43
N GLN A 65 -20.50 -2.54 2.37
CA GLN A 65 -19.38 -3.36 1.91
C GLN A 65 -18.31 -2.45 1.30
N ILE A 66 -17.16 -2.37 1.95
CA ILE A 66 -16.03 -1.52 1.56
C ILE A 66 -14.86 -2.42 1.22
N GLU A 67 -14.42 -2.37 -0.03
CA GLU A 67 -13.27 -3.15 -0.53
C GLU A 67 -11.96 -2.37 -0.43
N TRP A 68 -12.04 -1.04 -0.48
CA TRP A 68 -10.88 -0.16 -0.27
C TRP A 68 -11.27 1.06 0.55
N LEU A 69 -10.49 1.36 1.60
CA LEU A 69 -10.66 2.54 2.44
C LEU A 69 -9.32 3.23 2.71
N GLU A 70 -9.17 4.46 2.22
CA GLU A 70 -8.07 5.35 2.63
C GLU A 70 -8.61 6.55 3.40
N LEU A 71 -8.09 6.78 4.60
CA LEU A 71 -8.43 7.92 5.45
C LEU A 71 -7.14 8.66 5.82
N LEU A 72 -6.77 9.62 4.98
CA LEU A 72 -5.43 10.19 4.94
C LEU A 72 -5.41 11.67 5.34
N THR A 73 -4.30 12.12 5.93
CA THR A 73 -3.95 13.54 5.98
C THR A 73 -3.39 13.99 4.63
N PRO A 74 -3.34 15.30 4.34
CA PRO A 74 -2.73 15.79 3.10
C PRO A 74 -1.25 15.38 2.99
N THR A 75 -0.53 15.33 4.12
CA THR A 75 0.84 14.86 4.17
C THR A 75 0.93 13.36 3.84
N GLU A 76 0.07 12.54 4.43
CA GLU A 76 0.00 11.10 4.13
C GLU A 76 -0.32 10.82 2.65
N GLN A 77 -1.19 11.63 2.04
CA GLN A 77 -1.52 11.51 0.63
C GLN A 77 -0.28 11.60 -0.28
N THR A 78 0.68 12.46 0.03
CA THR A 78 1.89 12.67 -0.81
C THR A 78 2.76 11.44 -0.97
N TRP A 79 2.70 10.49 -0.03
CA TRP A 79 3.47 9.25 -0.06
C TRP A 79 2.61 7.98 -0.08
N SER A 80 1.28 8.12 -0.09
CA SER A 80 0.33 7.00 -0.19
C SER A 80 0.38 6.24 -1.53
N GLY A 81 1.08 6.78 -2.53
CA GLY A 81 1.14 6.21 -3.87
C GLY A 81 -0.12 6.50 -4.69
N THR A 82 -0.37 5.68 -5.70
CA THR A 82 -1.57 5.79 -6.53
C THR A 82 -2.80 5.40 -5.71
N LEU A 83 -3.70 6.35 -5.49
CA LEU A 83 -4.96 6.07 -4.82
C LEU A 83 -5.83 5.18 -5.71
N PRO A 84 -6.67 4.30 -5.14
CA PRO A 84 -7.46 3.27 -5.84
C PRO A 84 -8.51 3.78 -6.85
N LEU A 85 -8.47 5.08 -7.16
CA LEU A 85 -9.42 5.83 -7.97
C LEU A 85 -8.76 6.45 -9.20
N ASP A 86 -7.47 6.21 -9.42
CA ASP A 86 -6.72 6.62 -10.60
C ASP A 86 -6.52 5.46 -11.61
N SER A 87 -7.22 4.33 -11.41
CA SER A 87 -7.20 3.18 -12.34
C SER A 87 -8.62 2.69 -12.61
N ASP A 88 -9.11 2.90 -13.83
CA ASP A 88 -10.23 2.13 -14.35
C ASP A 88 -9.76 0.67 -14.49
N LEU A 89 -10.53 -0.28 -13.96
CA LEU A 89 -10.13 -1.68 -13.91
C LEU A 89 -10.08 -2.38 -15.28
N ASP A 90 -10.39 -1.66 -16.35
CA ASP A 90 -10.07 -2.07 -17.71
C ASP A 90 -8.54 -2.17 -17.97
N ASP A 91 -7.70 -1.62 -17.08
CA ASP A 91 -6.23 -1.66 -17.18
C ASP A 91 -5.53 -2.68 -16.26
N LEU A 92 -6.25 -3.41 -15.40
CA LEU A 92 -5.63 -4.43 -14.54
C LEU A 92 -5.96 -5.85 -15.04
N PRO A 93 -5.02 -6.55 -15.69
CA PRO A 93 -5.29 -7.86 -16.27
C PRO A 93 -5.53 -8.89 -15.17
N LEU A 94 -6.52 -9.77 -15.38
CA LEU A 94 -6.65 -10.99 -14.58
C LEU A 94 -5.34 -11.81 -14.69
N TRP A 95 -4.95 -12.59 -13.68
CA TRP A 95 -3.72 -13.41 -13.75
C TRP A 95 -3.59 -14.26 -15.03
N PRO A 96 -4.65 -14.92 -15.53
CA PRO A 96 -4.62 -15.61 -16.81
C PRO A 96 -4.42 -14.67 -18.01
N GLU A 97 -4.97 -13.46 -17.95
CA GLU A 97 -4.82 -12.43 -18.99
C GLU A 97 -3.44 -11.76 -18.94
N ALA A 98 -2.84 -11.58 -17.76
CA ALA A 98 -1.48 -11.09 -17.60
C ALA A 98 -0.47 -12.09 -18.19
N LEU A 99 -0.68 -13.38 -17.93
CA LEU A 99 0.11 -14.47 -18.51
C LEU A 99 -0.13 -14.62 -20.03
N ALA A 100 -1.36 -14.41 -20.50
CA ALA A 100 -1.70 -14.42 -21.92
C ALA A 100 -1.16 -13.18 -22.67
N ARG A 101 -1.21 -11.99 -22.05
CA ARG A 101 -0.56 -10.77 -22.54
C ARG A 101 0.96 -10.92 -22.56
N GLY A 102 1.55 -11.70 -21.66
CA GLY A 102 2.98 -12.07 -21.74
C GLY A 102 3.38 -12.75 -23.07
N LYS A 103 2.42 -13.34 -23.81
CA LYS A 103 2.63 -13.84 -25.17
C LYS A 103 2.35 -12.82 -26.28
N MET A 104 1.68 -11.71 -25.96
CA MET A 104 1.29 -10.63 -26.89
C MET A 104 2.12 -9.34 -26.71
N LEU A 105 2.80 -9.19 -25.58
CA LEU A 105 3.85 -8.21 -25.37
C LEU A 105 5.06 -8.66 -26.20
N ASP A 106 5.62 -7.75 -26.99
CA ASP A 106 6.92 -7.99 -27.61
C ASP A 106 7.90 -8.43 -26.51
N ALA A 107 8.71 -9.45 -26.82
CA ALA A 107 9.70 -10.03 -25.90
C ALA A 107 10.68 -9.00 -25.29
N ASN A 108 10.66 -7.74 -25.77
CA ASN A 108 11.41 -6.59 -25.29
C ASN A 108 10.78 -5.86 -24.07
N THR A 109 9.64 -6.31 -23.54
CA THR A 109 8.98 -5.59 -22.41
C THR A 109 9.52 -6.00 -21.03
N ILE A 110 10.10 -7.20 -20.92
CA ILE A 110 10.87 -7.58 -19.73
C ILE A 110 12.24 -6.96 -19.90
N LYS A 111 12.43 -5.76 -19.34
CA LYS A 111 13.77 -5.18 -19.22
C LYS A 111 14.45 -5.81 -18.03
N PHE A 112 15.50 -6.58 -18.28
CA PHE A 112 16.37 -6.97 -17.20
C PHE A 112 17.14 -5.74 -16.74
N PRO A 113 17.35 -5.54 -15.43
CA PRO A 113 18.22 -4.46 -14.94
C PRO A 113 19.62 -4.48 -15.58
N SER A 114 20.08 -5.65 -16.04
CA SER A 114 21.34 -5.81 -16.78
C SER A 114 21.32 -5.28 -18.22
N GLU A 115 20.14 -4.97 -18.76
CA GLU A 115 19.93 -4.44 -20.12
C GLU A 115 19.69 -2.93 -20.12
N LEU A 116 19.68 -2.30 -18.94
CA LEU A 116 19.60 -0.85 -18.80
C LEU A 116 21.03 -0.28 -18.77
N ASP A 117 21.33 0.64 -19.68
CA ASP A 117 22.56 1.45 -19.64
C ASP A 117 22.48 2.57 -18.57
N GLU A 118 21.30 2.75 -17.96
CA GLU A 118 20.98 3.79 -16.99
C GLU A 118 20.57 3.18 -15.63
N ASP A 119 20.87 3.90 -14.55
CA ASP A 119 20.45 3.51 -13.19
C ASP A 119 18.91 3.54 -13.06
N ILE A 120 18.33 2.56 -12.35
CA ILE A 120 16.89 2.54 -12.05
C ILE A 120 16.56 3.68 -11.08
N GLU A 121 15.56 4.49 -11.42
CA GLU A 121 15.10 5.58 -10.55
C GLU A 121 14.54 5.04 -9.21
N PRO A 122 14.92 5.63 -8.07
CA PRO A 122 14.39 5.25 -6.77
C PRO A 122 12.95 5.77 -6.53
N PRO A 123 12.13 5.06 -5.72
CA PRO A 123 12.49 3.88 -4.95
C PRO A 123 12.45 2.59 -5.80
N ILE A 124 13.53 1.81 -5.71
CA ILE A 124 13.60 0.50 -6.35
C ILE A 124 12.92 -0.52 -5.43
N ILE A 125 11.83 -1.13 -5.89
CA ILE A 125 11.13 -2.18 -5.15
C ILE A 125 11.55 -3.54 -5.69
N ALA A 126 12.17 -4.36 -4.83
CA ALA A 126 12.57 -5.73 -5.14
C ALA A 126 11.78 -6.71 -4.26
N THR A 127 11.15 -7.71 -4.89
CA THR A 127 10.33 -8.71 -4.19
C THR A 127 11.02 -10.08 -4.18
N PHE A 128 11.14 -10.69 -3.01
CA PHE A 128 11.71 -12.04 -2.83
C PHE A 128 10.58 -13.05 -2.62
N TYR A 129 10.18 -13.73 -3.69
CA TYR A 129 9.04 -14.66 -3.69
C TYR A 129 9.44 -16.12 -3.90
N SER A 130 8.66 -17.05 -3.34
CA SER A 130 8.73 -18.50 -3.56
C SER A 130 7.39 -19.13 -3.24
N LEU A 131 7.03 -20.18 -3.99
CA LEU A 131 5.87 -21.03 -3.76
C LEU A 131 6.02 -21.98 -2.56
N ARG A 132 7.26 -22.24 -2.12
CA ARG A 132 7.57 -23.19 -1.05
C ARG A 132 8.28 -22.51 0.10
N GLY A 133 7.93 -22.91 1.32
CA GLY A 133 8.66 -22.56 2.54
C GLY A 133 10.05 -23.21 2.60
N GLY A 134 10.95 -22.63 3.40
CA GLY A 134 12.28 -23.21 3.65
C GLY A 134 13.32 -23.05 2.54
N VAL A 135 13.02 -22.34 1.45
CA VAL A 135 13.96 -22.12 0.33
C VAL A 135 14.97 -20.99 0.57
N GLY A 136 14.90 -20.32 1.73
CA GLY A 136 15.82 -19.22 2.08
C GLY A 136 15.41 -17.84 1.55
N ARG A 137 14.12 -17.57 1.29
CA ARG A 137 13.64 -16.24 0.86
C ARG A 137 14.08 -15.12 1.82
N SER A 138 13.76 -15.26 3.10
CA SER A 138 14.07 -14.25 4.12
C SER A 138 15.57 -14.06 4.29
N THR A 139 16.35 -15.14 4.15
CA THR A 139 17.82 -15.08 4.11
C THR A 139 18.31 -14.28 2.91
N ALA A 140 17.78 -14.55 1.71
CA ALA A 140 18.15 -13.81 0.50
C ALA A 140 17.82 -12.31 0.61
N LEU A 141 16.66 -11.97 1.17
CA LEU A 141 16.26 -10.59 1.47
C LEU A 141 17.26 -9.94 2.42
N ALA A 142 17.55 -10.57 3.58
CA ALA A 142 18.42 -10.02 4.60
C ALA A 142 19.86 -9.78 4.10
N TYR A 143 20.45 -10.76 3.38
CA TYR A 143 21.79 -10.62 2.82
C TYR A 143 21.86 -9.57 1.71
N THR A 144 20.85 -9.51 0.83
CA THR A 144 20.81 -8.48 -0.22
C THR A 144 20.74 -7.09 0.40
N ALA A 145 19.87 -6.90 1.39
CA ALA A 145 19.77 -5.64 2.12
C ALA A 145 21.08 -5.26 2.81
N HIS A 146 21.74 -6.22 3.46
CA HIS A 146 23.05 -5.99 4.10
C HIS A 146 24.11 -5.55 3.09
N ILE A 147 24.21 -6.20 1.94
CA ILE A 147 25.17 -5.84 0.88
C ILE A 147 24.88 -4.44 0.34
N LEU A 148 23.61 -4.11 0.09
CA LEU A 148 23.20 -2.79 -0.40
C LEU A 148 23.49 -1.69 0.64
N ALA A 149 23.18 -1.94 1.91
CA ALA A 149 23.47 -1.02 3.01
C ALA A 149 24.98 -0.82 3.19
N ALA A 150 25.78 -1.89 3.12
CA ALA A 150 27.25 -1.83 3.18
C ALA A 150 27.87 -1.03 2.02
N ARG A 151 27.16 -0.91 0.88
CA ARG A 151 27.52 -0.05 -0.25
C ARG A 151 26.98 1.38 -0.12
N GLY A 152 26.45 1.77 1.04
CA GLY A 152 25.95 3.11 1.32
C GLY A 152 24.56 3.40 0.75
N ARG A 153 23.80 2.38 0.30
CA ARG A 153 22.41 2.57 -0.13
C ARG A 153 21.48 2.61 1.08
N LYS A 154 20.43 3.44 1.01
CA LYS A 154 19.34 3.43 1.99
C LYS A 154 18.38 2.30 1.62
N VAL A 155 18.16 1.36 2.55
CA VAL A 155 17.37 0.15 2.30
C VAL A 155 16.31 0.01 3.37
N VAL A 156 15.08 -0.27 2.95
CA VAL A 156 13.98 -0.67 3.83
C VAL A 156 13.63 -2.11 3.49
N CYS A 157 13.58 -2.97 4.51
CA CYS A 157 13.12 -4.35 4.36
C CYS A 157 11.73 -4.49 4.96
N VAL A 158 10.81 -5.11 4.22
CA VAL A 158 9.46 -5.43 4.69
C VAL A 158 9.33 -6.94 4.66
N ASP A 159 9.14 -7.55 5.84
CA ASP A 159 8.89 -8.98 5.97
C ASP A 159 7.39 -9.21 6.17
N MET A 160 6.75 -9.80 5.16
CA MET A 160 5.33 -10.17 5.21
C MET A 160 5.14 -11.64 5.59
N ASP A 161 6.21 -12.37 5.93
CA ASP A 161 6.16 -13.77 6.33
C ASP A 161 5.96 -13.89 7.85
N LEU A 162 4.71 -13.95 8.30
CA LEU A 162 4.35 -14.02 9.72
C LEU A 162 4.57 -15.41 10.36
N GLU A 163 4.83 -16.43 9.55
CA GLU A 163 4.94 -17.83 10.02
C GLU A 163 6.38 -18.22 10.39
N ALA A 164 7.38 -17.54 9.82
CA ALA A 164 8.80 -17.82 10.01
C ALA A 164 9.43 -16.91 11.08
N PRO A 165 10.64 -17.26 11.60
CA PRO A 165 11.43 -16.30 12.38
C PRO A 165 11.70 -15.05 11.54
N GLY A 166 11.13 -13.91 11.96
CA GLY A 166 11.20 -12.68 11.20
C GLY A 166 12.62 -12.15 11.01
N LEU A 167 12.80 -11.20 10.11
CA LEU A 167 14.08 -10.53 9.82
C LEU A 167 14.90 -10.15 11.05
N ALA A 168 14.25 -9.81 12.17
CA ALA A 168 14.90 -9.52 13.44
C ALA A 168 15.92 -10.58 13.84
N ALA A 169 15.55 -11.86 13.66
CA ALA A 169 16.40 -13.00 14.01
C ALA A 169 17.59 -13.16 13.08
N LEU A 170 17.39 -12.86 11.79
CA LEU A 170 18.47 -12.85 10.82
C LEU A 170 19.47 -11.72 11.06
N PHE A 171 19.03 -10.61 11.64
CA PHE A 171 19.89 -9.49 12.03
C PHE A 171 20.41 -9.57 13.48
N GLY A 172 19.98 -10.54 14.29
CA GLY A 172 20.35 -10.65 15.70
C GLY A 172 19.84 -9.49 16.57
N LYS A 173 18.67 -8.96 16.24
CA LYS A 173 18.06 -7.74 16.79
C LYS A 173 16.73 -8.00 17.50
N GLU A 174 16.41 -9.24 17.82
CA GLU A 174 15.13 -9.65 18.42
C GLU A 174 14.85 -8.96 19.76
N ARG A 175 15.90 -8.66 20.52
CA ARG A 175 15.80 -7.98 21.82
C ARG A 175 15.59 -6.46 21.71
N GLU A 176 15.74 -5.90 20.52
CA GLU A 176 15.62 -4.47 20.24
C GLU A 176 14.25 -4.13 19.61
N ILE A 177 13.38 -5.13 19.39
CA ILE A 177 12.03 -4.92 18.85
C ILE A 177 11.12 -4.36 19.95
N GLY A 178 10.41 -3.29 19.62
CA GLY A 178 9.38 -2.68 20.46
C GLY A 178 8.23 -2.15 19.61
N GLU A 179 7.12 -1.82 20.26
CA GLU A 179 5.97 -1.20 19.60
C GLU A 179 6.39 0.16 18.99
N GLY A 180 6.12 0.36 17.70
CA GLY A 180 6.55 1.57 16.97
C GLY A 180 8.04 1.62 16.59
N CYS A 181 8.82 0.58 16.87
CA CYS A 181 10.22 0.49 16.46
C CYS A 181 10.33 -0.30 15.14
N GLY A 182 10.65 0.39 14.05
CA GLY A 182 11.09 -0.25 12.81
C GLY A 182 12.47 -0.89 13.01
N LEU A 183 12.71 -1.98 12.29
CA LEU A 183 13.92 -2.79 12.43
C LEU A 183 15.08 -2.24 11.59
N VAL A 184 15.56 -1.03 11.85
CA VAL A 184 16.87 -0.58 11.31
C VAL A 184 17.49 0.53 12.18
N PRO A 185 18.80 0.45 12.52
CA PRO A 185 19.59 1.62 12.93
C PRO A 185 19.89 2.58 11.77
#